data_AF-A0A937CAC9-F1
#
_entry.id   AF-A0A937CAC9-F1
#
_cell.length_a   1.000
_cell.length_b   1.000
_cell.length_c   1.000
_cell.angle_alpha   90.00
_cell.angle_beta   90.00
_cell.angle_gamma   90.00
#
_symmetry.space_group_name_H-M   'P 1'
#
loop_
_entity.id
_entity.type
_entity.pdbx_description
1 polymer ?
#
loop_
_entity_poly.entity_id
_entity_poly.type
_entity_poly.pdbx_seq_one_letter_code
_entity_poly.pdbx_strand_id
1 'polypeptide(L)'
;MQESQQSPPAYKGLLKQALILALALGLLWYAFKGIDLNDIWNYAKNLKPFPVFLVIVSGVFGNFLRSYRWTLLLRPLKSESEPRISQFNSFYAVAIGYAVNVFAPRGGEVARLLSICKSEKLPWAGVLPTLLIDRLLDVAFLLAVFGLTLLILPPALLNAMPWLKSGGLVLLIVVIVGLVAMPFTGTIFSRLLKISAFQRF
;
A
#
# COMPACT_ATOMS: atom_id res chain seq x y z
N MET A 1 32.86 -15.54 18.33
CA MET A 1 31.75 -16.29 18.95
C MET A 1 30.53 -16.06 18.10
N GLN A 2 30.18 -17.04 17.25
CA GLN A 2 28.98 -16.98 16.41
C GLN A 2 27.81 -17.46 17.26
N GLU A 3 26.92 -16.55 17.65
CA GLU A 3 25.63 -16.93 18.22
C GLU A 3 24.83 -17.69 17.16
N SER A 4 24.64 -18.98 17.40
CA SER A 4 23.73 -19.83 16.65
C SER A 4 22.30 -19.33 16.84
N GLN A 5 21.84 -18.52 15.90
CA GLN A 5 20.48 -18.01 15.84
C GLN A 5 19.52 -19.19 15.58
N GLN A 6 19.04 -19.81 16.66
CA GLN A 6 18.08 -20.90 16.59
C GLN A 6 16.80 -20.40 15.91
N SER A 7 16.56 -20.90 14.69
CA SER A 7 15.32 -20.62 13.96
C SER A 7 14.12 -21.09 14.80
N PRO A 8 13.06 -20.25 14.95
CA PRO A 8 11.89 -20.65 15.72
C PRO A 8 11.29 -21.94 15.14
N PRO A 9 10.83 -22.87 16.00
CA PRO A 9 10.39 -24.17 15.53
C PRO A 9 9.14 -24.05 14.64
N ALA A 10 9.11 -24.80 13.54
CA ALA A 10 8.12 -24.70 12.46
C ALA A 10 6.65 -24.77 12.93
N TYR A 11 6.37 -25.44 14.05
CA TYR A 11 5.02 -25.53 14.63
C TYR A 11 4.43 -24.17 15.03
N LYS A 12 5.25 -23.19 15.43
CA LYS A 12 4.77 -21.84 15.79
C LYS A 12 4.22 -21.09 14.58
N GLY A 13 4.83 -21.30 13.41
CA GLY A 13 4.37 -20.75 12.13
C GLY A 13 3.04 -21.35 11.69
N LEU A 14 2.93 -22.68 11.74
CA LEU A 14 1.71 -23.41 11.40
C LEU A 14 0.54 -23.07 12.33
N LEU A 15 0.80 -22.96 13.64
CA LEU A 15 -0.22 -22.60 14.63
C LEU A 15 -0.75 -21.17 14.41
N LYS A 16 0.13 -20.22 14.09
CA LYS A 16 -0.28 -18.86 13.73
C LYS A 16 -1.14 -18.84 12.47
N GLN A 17 -0.77 -19.61 11.44
CA GLN A 17 -1.56 -19.73 10.21
C GLN A 17 -2.93 -20.35 10.47
N ALA A 18 -2.99 -21.43 11.26
CA ALA A 18 -4.24 -22.07 11.65
C ALA A 18 -5.15 -21.12 12.44
N LEU A 19 -4.59 -20.33 13.36
CA LEU A 19 -5.35 -19.34 14.13
C LEU A 19 -5.91 -18.23 13.23
N ILE A 20 -5.11 -17.69 12.29
CA ILE A 20 -5.58 -16.69 11.32
C ILE A 20 -6.68 -17.28 10.43
N LEU A 21 -6.53 -18.53 9.99
CA LEU A 21 -7.53 -19.21 9.16
C LEU A 21 -8.83 -19.44 9.94
N ALA A 22 -8.75 -19.91 11.18
CA ALA A 22 -9.91 -20.10 12.05
C ALA A 22 -10.64 -18.78 12.32
N LEU A 23 -9.88 -17.70 12.56
CA LEU A 23 -10.45 -16.36 12.72
C LEU A 23 -11.14 -15.88 11.42
N ALA A 24 -10.50 -16.08 10.27
CA ALA A 24 -11.08 -15.71 8.98
C ALA A 24 -12.39 -16.47 8.69
N LEU A 25 -12.40 -17.78 8.94
CA LEU A 25 -13.61 -18.62 8.80
C LEU A 25 -14.70 -18.23 9.80
N GLY A 26 -14.33 -17.91 11.04
CA GLY A 26 -15.28 -17.45 12.07
C GLY A 26 -15.91 -16.11 11.71
N LEU A 27 -15.12 -15.15 11.22
CA LEU A 27 -15.62 -13.86 10.74
C LEU A 27 -16.47 -14.01 9.47
N LEU A 28 -16.10 -14.92 8.56
CA LEU A 28 -16.88 -15.23 7.37
C LEU A 28 -18.24 -15.81 7.76
N TRP A 29 -18.26 -16.81 8.64
CA TRP A 29 -19.51 -17.36 9.17
C TRP A 29 -20.36 -16.28 9.83
N TYR A 30 -19.75 -15.41 10.64
CA TYR A 30 -20.46 -14.30 11.27
C TYR A 30 -21.04 -13.31 10.25
N ALA A 31 -20.29 -12.98 9.19
CA ALA A 31 -20.73 -12.07 8.13
C ALA A 31 -21.91 -12.62 7.31
N PHE A 32 -21.95 -13.94 7.09
CA PHE A 32 -23.05 -14.60 6.38
C PHE A 32 -24.17 -15.09 7.30
N LYS A 33 -24.01 -14.95 8.61
CA LYS A 33 -25.00 -15.40 9.59
C LYS A 33 -26.29 -14.63 9.39
N GLY A 34 -27.35 -15.34 8.97
CA GLY A 34 -28.67 -14.77 8.73
C GLY A 34 -28.89 -14.20 7.33
N ILE A 35 -27.97 -14.46 6.38
CA ILE A 35 -28.14 -14.11 4.97
C ILE A 35 -28.57 -15.37 4.19
N ASP A 36 -29.65 -15.27 3.39
CA ASP A 36 -30.03 -16.33 2.47
C ASP A 36 -29.09 -16.34 1.24
N LEU A 37 -28.41 -17.46 1.02
CA LEU A 37 -27.50 -17.64 -0.12
C LEU A 37 -28.25 -17.60 -1.45
N ASN A 38 -29.53 -17.96 -1.49
CA ASN A 38 -30.35 -17.87 -2.70
C ASN A 38 -30.59 -16.42 -3.11
N ASP A 39 -30.78 -15.52 -2.15
CA ASP A 39 -30.95 -14.09 -2.44
C ASP A 39 -29.66 -13.50 -3.03
N ILE A 40 -28.50 -13.85 -2.47
CA ILE A 40 -27.20 -13.44 -3.04
C ILE A 40 -27.07 -13.90 -4.49
N TRP A 41 -27.43 -15.15 -4.77
CA TRP A 41 -27.38 -15.71 -6.13
C TRP A 41 -28.36 -15.01 -7.08
N ASN A 42 -29.55 -14.70 -6.61
CA ASN A 42 -30.55 -13.95 -7.38
C ASN A 42 -30.08 -12.51 -7.64
N TYR A 43 -29.46 -11.83 -6.68
CA TYR A 43 -28.84 -10.53 -6.90
C TYR A 43 -27.72 -10.64 -7.93
N ALA A 44 -26.83 -11.63 -7.82
CA ALA A 44 -25.74 -11.87 -8.75
C ALA A 44 -26.22 -12.00 -10.20
N LYS A 45 -27.32 -12.73 -10.44
CA LYS A 45 -27.92 -12.91 -11.76
C LYS A 45 -28.56 -11.65 -12.33
N ASN A 46 -29.15 -10.81 -11.47
CA ASN A 46 -29.88 -9.60 -11.88
C ASN A 46 -28.99 -8.34 -11.88
N LEU A 47 -27.67 -8.49 -11.73
CA LEU A 47 -26.75 -7.36 -11.76
C LEU A 47 -26.80 -6.67 -13.13
N LYS A 48 -27.04 -5.36 -13.11
CA LYS A 48 -26.96 -4.52 -14.30
C LYS A 48 -25.49 -4.48 -14.78
N PRO A 49 -25.21 -4.68 -16.08
CA PRO A 49 -23.84 -4.72 -16.58
C PRO A 49 -23.13 -3.36 -16.52
N PHE A 50 -23.89 -2.26 -16.60
CA PHE A 50 -23.32 -0.92 -16.67
C PHE A 50 -22.54 -0.49 -15.40
N PRO A 51 -23.09 -0.62 -14.17
CA PRO A 51 -22.32 -0.37 -12.95
C PRO A 51 -21.08 -1.26 -12.82
N VAL A 52 -21.18 -2.54 -13.20
CA VAL A 52 -20.05 -3.48 -13.16
C VAL A 52 -18.94 -3.02 -14.08
N PHE A 53 -19.30 -2.61 -15.31
CA PHE A 53 -18.36 -2.04 -16.26
C PHE A 53 -17.66 -0.79 -15.69
N LEU A 54 -18.39 0.12 -15.05
CA LEU A 54 -17.81 1.31 -14.41
C LEU A 54 -16.83 0.96 -13.29
N VAL A 55 -17.12 -0.06 -12.48
CA VAL A 55 -16.19 -0.55 -11.44
C VAL A 55 -14.92 -1.11 -12.07
N ILE A 56 -15.04 -1.90 -13.14
CA ILE A 56 -13.88 -2.47 -13.83
C ILE A 56 -13.02 -1.36 -14.45
N VAL A 57 -13.65 -0.43 -15.18
CA VAL A 57 -12.95 0.68 -15.83
C VAL A 57 -12.28 1.59 -14.80
N SER A 58 -12.98 1.96 -13.73
CA SER A 58 -12.39 2.78 -12.66
C SER A 58 -11.24 2.06 -11.95
N GLY A 59 -11.33 0.74 -11.75
CA GLY A 59 -10.24 -0.06 -11.18
C GLY A 59 -9.00 -0.12 -12.08
N VAL A 60 -9.18 -0.35 -13.37
CA VAL A 60 -8.07 -0.34 -14.35
C VAL A 60 -7.45 1.06 -14.43
N PHE A 61 -8.29 2.09 -14.50
CA PHE A 61 -7.84 3.48 -14.56
C PHE A 61 -7.08 3.89 -13.30
N GLY A 62 -7.54 3.49 -12.10
CA GLY A 62 -6.82 3.72 -10.85
C GLY A 62 -5.43 3.08 -10.84
N ASN A 63 -5.31 1.85 -11.35
CA ASN A 63 -4.03 1.18 -11.49
C ASN A 63 -3.10 1.85 -12.52
N PHE A 64 -3.68 2.41 -13.59
CA PHE A 64 -2.93 3.20 -14.57
C PHE A 64 -2.41 4.51 -13.98
N LEU A 65 -3.22 5.23 -13.21
CA LEU A 65 -2.77 6.44 -12.50
C LEU A 65 -1.66 6.11 -11.48
N ARG A 66 -1.80 4.98 -10.78
CA ARG A 66 -0.77 4.48 -9.86
C ARG A 66 0.54 4.21 -10.59
N SER A 67 0.50 3.52 -11.73
CA SER A 67 1.71 3.28 -12.52
C SER A 67 2.30 4.59 -13.06
N TYR A 68 1.45 5.55 -13.47
CA TYR A 68 1.89 6.86 -13.94
C TYR A 68 2.66 7.63 -12.87
N ARG A 69 2.09 7.73 -11.66
CA ARG A 69 2.76 8.39 -10.53
C ARG A 69 4.09 7.72 -10.19
N TRP A 70 4.14 6.39 -10.21
CA TRP A 70 5.39 5.68 -9.95
C TRP A 70 6.43 5.91 -11.05
N THR A 71 6.00 5.99 -12.32
CA THR A 71 6.89 6.38 -13.43
C THR A 71 7.55 7.73 -13.15
N LEU A 72 6.85 8.71 -12.55
CA LEU A 72 7.45 9.99 -12.13
C LEU A 72 8.56 9.82 -11.10
N LEU A 73 8.38 8.92 -10.12
CA LEU A 73 9.38 8.63 -9.09
C LEU A 73 10.62 7.92 -9.66
N LEU A 74 10.46 7.17 -10.74
CA LEU A 74 11.55 6.43 -11.39
C LEU A 74 12.35 7.28 -12.39
N ARG A 75 11.82 8.42 -12.87
CA ARG A 75 12.50 9.29 -13.85
C ARG A 75 13.94 9.65 -13.48
N PRO A 76 14.28 9.99 -12.22
CA PRO A 76 15.65 10.36 -11.85
C PRO A 76 16.66 9.21 -11.93
N LEU A 77 16.21 7.97 -12.09
CA LEU A 77 17.08 6.79 -12.14
C LEU A 77 17.67 6.54 -13.53
N LYS A 78 17.16 7.22 -14.56
CA LYS A 78 17.70 7.17 -15.92
C LYS A 78 18.46 8.46 -16.21
N SER A 79 19.59 8.34 -16.92
CA SER A 79 20.28 9.50 -17.47
C SER A 79 19.43 10.20 -18.53
N GLU A 80 19.67 11.48 -18.79
CA GLU A 80 18.98 12.22 -19.87
C GLU A 80 19.22 11.62 -21.26
N SER A 81 20.32 10.87 -21.43
CA SER A 81 20.65 10.15 -22.66
C SER A 81 19.88 8.83 -22.85
N GLU A 82 19.17 8.34 -21.82
CA GLU A 82 18.42 7.09 -21.89
C GLU A 82 16.94 7.33 -22.27
N PRO A 83 16.31 6.35 -22.95
CA PRO A 83 14.90 6.46 -23.30
C PRO A 83 14.03 6.53 -22.04
N ARG A 84 13.03 7.41 -22.07
CA ARG A 84 12.04 7.56 -21.00
C ARG A 84 11.42 6.21 -20.64
N ILE A 85 11.13 6.03 -19.36
CA ILE A 85 10.47 4.83 -18.86
C ILE A 85 9.11 4.68 -19.55
N SER A 86 8.87 3.50 -20.14
CA SER A 86 7.61 3.22 -20.81
C SER A 86 6.50 3.10 -19.77
N GLN A 87 5.45 3.89 -19.98
CA GLN A 87 4.27 3.86 -19.12
C GLN A 87 3.56 2.50 -19.18
N PHE A 88 3.61 1.80 -20.31
CA PHE A 88 3.07 0.46 -20.46
C PHE A 88 3.89 -0.56 -19.65
N ASN A 89 5.23 -0.47 -19.67
CA ASN A 89 6.08 -1.35 -18.88
C ASN A 89 5.83 -1.16 -17.36
N SER A 90 5.68 0.10 -16.93
CA SER A 90 5.31 0.44 -15.55
C SER A 90 3.93 -0.12 -15.18
N PHE A 91 2.94 0.01 -16.06
CA PHE A 91 1.60 -0.54 -15.85
C PHE A 91 1.61 -2.08 -15.77
N TYR A 92 2.32 -2.76 -16.68
CA TYR A 92 2.46 -4.21 -16.63
C TYR A 92 3.17 -4.69 -15.37
N ALA A 93 4.21 -3.99 -14.91
CA ALA A 93 4.88 -4.31 -13.65
C ALA A 93 3.93 -4.21 -12.46
N VAL A 94 3.04 -3.19 -12.43
CA VAL A 94 1.99 -3.04 -11.42
C VAL A 94 0.99 -4.20 -11.50
N ALA A 95 0.49 -4.52 -12.70
CA ALA A 95 -0.46 -5.60 -12.92
C ALA A 95 0.10 -6.98 -12.51
N ILE A 96 1.35 -7.29 -12.87
CA ILE A 96 2.06 -8.50 -12.45
C ILE A 96 2.16 -8.54 -10.92
N GLY A 97 2.49 -7.43 -10.28
CA GLY A 97 2.53 -7.34 -8.82
C GLY A 97 1.18 -7.69 -8.18
N TYR A 98 0.08 -7.16 -8.71
CA TYR A 98 -1.27 -7.52 -8.23
C TYR A 98 -1.60 -8.98 -8.47
N ALA A 99 -1.27 -9.53 -9.64
CA ALA A 99 -1.49 -10.95 -9.95
C ALA A 99 -0.73 -11.87 -8.98
N VAL A 100 0.56 -11.57 -8.70
CA VAL A 100 1.37 -12.35 -7.76
C VAL A 100 0.82 -12.25 -6.33
N ASN A 101 0.28 -11.11 -5.92
CA ASN A 101 -0.33 -10.97 -4.60
C ASN A 101 -1.54 -11.90 -4.38
N VAL A 102 -2.22 -12.35 -5.44
CA VAL A 102 -3.31 -13.33 -5.34
C VAL A 102 -2.77 -14.71 -4.95
N PHE A 103 -1.61 -15.11 -5.49
CA PHE A 103 -1.00 -16.42 -5.23
C PHE A 103 -0.13 -16.44 -3.99
N ALA A 104 0.69 -15.40 -3.80
CA ALA A 104 1.68 -15.29 -2.75
C ALA A 104 1.46 -13.98 -1.96
N PRO A 105 0.93 -14.05 -0.72
CA PRO A 105 0.74 -12.86 0.10
C PRO A 105 2.04 -12.08 0.23
N ARG A 106 2.02 -10.80 -0.18
CA ARG A 106 3.16 -9.86 -0.13
C ARG A 106 4.29 -10.12 -1.13
N GLY A 107 4.18 -11.13 -1.99
CA GLY A 107 5.15 -11.40 -3.06
C GLY A 107 5.08 -10.41 -4.23
N GLY A 108 3.96 -9.69 -4.38
CA GLY A 108 3.70 -8.81 -5.50
C GLY A 108 4.62 -7.59 -5.60
N GLU A 109 5.14 -7.10 -4.47
CA GLU A 109 6.06 -5.96 -4.49
C GLU A 109 7.41 -6.33 -5.09
N VAL A 110 7.91 -7.51 -4.74
CA VAL A 110 9.13 -8.08 -5.31
C VAL A 110 8.91 -8.35 -6.81
N ALA A 111 7.77 -8.92 -7.19
CA ALA A 111 7.46 -9.17 -8.60
C ALA A 111 7.39 -7.88 -9.43
N ARG A 112 6.75 -6.82 -8.91
CA ARG A 112 6.70 -5.49 -9.55
C ARG A 112 8.11 -4.89 -9.70
N LEU A 113 8.91 -4.94 -8.65
CA LEU A 113 10.30 -4.46 -8.64
C LEU A 113 11.15 -5.18 -9.70
N LEU A 114 11.15 -6.51 -9.68
CA LEU A 114 11.94 -7.30 -10.61
C LEU A 114 11.48 -7.11 -12.06
N SER A 115 10.16 -7.03 -12.29
CA SER A 115 9.60 -6.79 -13.61
C SER A 115 10.05 -5.45 -14.19
N ILE A 116 10.01 -4.36 -13.42
CA ILE A 116 10.43 -3.05 -13.94
C ILE A 116 11.94 -2.98 -14.13
N CYS A 117 12.72 -3.57 -13.23
CA CYS A 117 14.18 -3.61 -13.35
C CYS A 117 14.60 -4.37 -14.62
N LYS A 118 13.91 -5.46 -14.94
CA LYS A 118 14.15 -6.26 -16.15
C LYS A 118 13.74 -5.52 -17.42
N SER A 119 12.54 -4.93 -17.46
CA SER A 119 12.01 -4.28 -18.67
C SER A 119 12.69 -2.95 -19.00
N GLU A 120 13.05 -2.17 -17.96
CA GLU A 120 13.62 -0.83 -18.13
C GLU A 120 15.13 -0.77 -17.86
N LYS A 121 15.75 -1.92 -17.55
CA LYS A 121 17.18 -2.06 -17.22
C LYS A 121 17.65 -1.16 -16.07
N LEU A 122 16.79 -0.99 -15.06
CA LEU A 122 17.07 -0.14 -13.90
C LEU A 122 17.80 -0.92 -12.79
N PRO A 123 18.72 -0.28 -12.03
CA PRO A 123 19.34 -0.89 -10.88
C PRO A 123 18.32 -1.05 -9.73
N TRP A 124 18.19 -2.26 -9.20
CA TRP A 124 17.26 -2.57 -8.11
C TRP A 124 17.43 -1.67 -6.88
N ALA A 125 18.69 -1.30 -6.57
CA ALA A 125 19.04 -0.45 -5.44
C ALA A 125 18.45 0.97 -5.56
N GLY A 126 18.28 1.48 -6.78
CA GLY A 126 17.62 2.76 -7.03
C GLY A 126 16.09 2.66 -7.04
N VAL A 127 15.56 1.53 -7.51
CA VAL A 127 14.10 1.33 -7.63
C VAL A 127 13.45 1.03 -6.28
N LEU A 128 14.09 0.24 -5.40
CA LEU A 128 13.51 -0.18 -4.12
C LEU A 128 13.05 1.00 -3.23
N PRO A 129 13.85 2.07 -3.03
CA PRO A 129 13.41 3.26 -2.28
C PRO A 129 12.18 3.93 -2.89
N THR A 130 12.03 3.92 -4.22
CA THR A 130 10.85 4.51 -4.87
C THR A 130 9.57 3.76 -4.54
N LEU A 131 9.62 2.43 -4.34
CA LEU A 131 8.46 1.66 -3.86
C LEU A 131 8.09 2.07 -2.43
N LEU A 132 9.07 2.25 -1.55
CA LEU A 132 8.80 2.68 -0.17
C LEU A 132 8.18 4.08 -0.14
N ILE A 133 8.72 5.01 -0.93
CA ILE A 133 8.15 6.36 -1.10
C ILE A 133 6.72 6.28 -1.67
N ASP A 134 6.48 5.41 -2.66
CA ASP A 134 5.14 5.16 -3.22
C ASP A 134 4.14 4.78 -2.12
N ARG A 135 4.53 3.90 -1.19
CA ARG A 135 3.71 3.46 -0.04
C ARG A 135 3.52 4.53 1.02
N LEU A 136 4.57 5.26 1.37
CA LEU A 136 4.48 6.35 2.35
C LEU A 136 3.50 7.43 1.86
N LEU A 137 3.58 7.77 0.57
CA LEU A 137 2.64 8.68 -0.05
C LEU A 137 1.21 8.12 -0.03
N ASP A 138 1.01 6.84 -0.35
CA ASP A 138 -0.33 6.22 -0.27
C ASP A 138 -0.93 6.31 1.13
N VAL A 139 -0.14 5.99 2.17
CA VAL A 139 -0.58 6.08 3.57
C VAL A 139 -0.88 7.54 3.95
N ALA A 140 -0.02 8.48 3.55
CA ALA A 140 -0.25 9.90 3.78
C ALA A 140 -1.56 10.37 3.11
N PHE A 141 -1.81 9.99 1.87
CA PHE A 141 -3.07 10.30 1.17
C PHE A 141 -4.28 9.65 1.84
N LEU A 142 -4.19 8.38 2.24
CA LEU A 142 -5.26 7.69 2.95
C LEU A 142 -5.60 8.40 4.26
N LEU A 143 -4.57 8.74 5.05
CA LEU A 143 -4.73 9.50 6.27
C LEU A 143 -5.33 10.88 5.99
N ALA A 144 -4.86 11.60 4.97
CA ALA A 144 -5.41 12.90 4.62
C ALA A 144 -6.91 12.83 4.28
N VAL A 145 -7.31 11.90 3.41
CA VAL A 145 -8.71 11.70 3.03
C VAL A 145 -9.56 11.28 4.23
N PHE A 146 -9.03 10.41 5.09
CA PHE A 146 -9.71 9.99 6.31
C PHE A 146 -9.91 11.16 7.28
N GLY A 147 -8.86 11.94 7.53
CA GLY A 147 -8.93 13.16 8.35
C GLY A 147 -9.94 14.17 7.79
N LEU A 148 -9.95 14.39 6.47
CA LEU A 148 -10.92 15.25 5.81
C LEU A 148 -12.35 14.74 5.96
N THR A 149 -12.56 13.41 5.85
CA THR A 149 -13.88 12.79 6.03
C THR A 149 -14.42 13.02 7.44
N LEU A 150 -13.56 12.99 8.47
CA LEU A 150 -13.95 13.29 9.85
C LEU A 150 -14.42 14.75 10.04
N LEU A 151 -13.98 15.69 9.19
CA LEU A 151 -14.41 17.09 9.25
C LEU A 151 -15.78 17.34 8.58
N ILE A 152 -16.16 16.48 7.63
CA ILE A 152 -17.38 16.62 6.82
C ILE A 152 -18.50 15.70 7.34
N LEU A 153 -18.25 14.96 8.43
CA LEU A 153 -19.18 14.02 9.00
C LEU A 153 -20.51 14.71 9.43
N PRO A 154 -21.68 14.05 9.28
CA PRO A 154 -22.97 14.64 9.67
C PRO A 154 -22.98 15.20 11.09
N PRO A 155 -23.62 16.36 11.35
CA PRO A 155 -23.63 17.02 12.65
C PRO A 155 -24.13 16.12 13.79
N ALA A 156 -25.05 15.21 13.52
CA ALA A 156 -25.55 14.24 14.49
C ALA A 156 -24.43 13.37 15.09
N LEU A 157 -23.48 12.93 14.25
CA LEU A 157 -22.33 12.12 14.68
C LEU A 157 -21.27 12.98 15.37
N LEU A 158 -21.03 14.20 14.87
CA LEU A 158 -20.09 15.13 15.50
C LEU A 158 -20.56 15.59 16.88
N ASN A 159 -21.87 15.75 17.09
CA ASN A 159 -22.43 16.07 18.40
C ASN A 159 -22.32 14.90 19.38
N ALA A 160 -22.51 13.66 18.89
CA ALA A 160 -22.33 12.45 19.70
C ALA A 160 -20.86 12.20 20.06
N MET A 161 -19.92 12.53 19.15
CA MET A 161 -18.48 12.33 19.33
C MET A 161 -17.68 13.57 18.89
N PRO A 162 -17.64 14.64 19.71
CA PRO A 162 -17.00 15.91 19.34
C PRO A 162 -15.50 15.79 19.06
N TRP A 163 -14.83 14.81 19.69
CA TRP A 163 -13.41 14.54 19.53
C TRP A 163 -13.02 14.11 18.11
N LEU A 164 -13.96 13.61 17.30
CA LEU A 164 -13.71 13.21 15.91
C LEU A 164 -13.27 14.37 15.04
N LYS A 165 -13.84 15.57 15.23
CA LYS A 165 -13.47 16.77 14.46
C LYS A 165 -12.05 17.21 14.78
N SER A 166 -11.72 17.30 16.06
CA SER A 166 -10.37 17.64 16.52
C SER A 166 -9.35 16.58 16.11
N GLY A 167 -9.71 15.30 16.19
CA GLY A 167 -8.90 14.19 15.71
C GLY A 167 -8.61 14.27 14.21
N GLY A 168 -9.61 14.59 13.40
CA GLY A 168 -9.44 14.84 11.96
C GLY A 168 -8.47 15.97 11.66
N LEU A 169 -8.56 17.10 12.38
CA LEU A 169 -7.63 18.23 12.24
C LEU A 169 -6.19 17.85 12.63
N VAL A 170 -6.01 17.20 13.78
CA VAL A 170 -4.68 16.75 14.23
C VAL A 170 -4.07 15.81 13.21
N LEU A 171 -4.85 14.87 12.68
CA LEU A 171 -4.41 13.91 11.69
C LEU A 171 -3.96 14.60 10.40
N LEU A 172 -4.71 15.59 9.91
CA LEU A 172 -4.30 16.41 8.76
C LEU A 172 -2.99 17.17 9.02
N ILE A 173 -2.84 17.79 10.19
CA ILE A 173 -1.61 18.50 10.56
C ILE A 173 -0.42 17.53 10.58
N VAL A 174 -0.58 16.35 11.19
CA VAL A 174 0.46 15.31 11.22
C VAL A 174 0.85 14.88 9.82
N VAL A 175 -0.11 14.68 8.91
CA VAL A 175 0.18 14.33 7.52
C VAL A 175 0.95 15.45 6.81
N ILE A 176 0.53 16.70 6.95
CA ILE A 176 1.19 17.86 6.33
C ILE A 176 2.63 17.99 6.85
N VAL A 177 2.82 17.93 8.18
CA VAL A 177 4.14 17.99 8.81
C VAL A 177 5.01 16.83 8.32
N GLY A 178 4.45 15.61 8.27
CA GLY A 178 5.16 14.43 7.78
C GLY A 178 5.61 14.56 6.32
N LEU A 179 4.75 15.07 5.44
CA LEU A 179 5.09 15.31 4.03
C LEU A 179 6.13 16.40 3.85
N VAL A 180 6.07 17.48 4.63
CA VAL A 180 7.07 18.57 4.59
C VAL A 180 8.42 18.11 5.15
N ALA A 181 8.43 17.27 6.18
CA ALA A 181 9.64 16.71 6.77
C ALA A 181 10.30 15.64 5.87
N MET A 182 9.52 14.97 5.01
CA MET A 182 9.96 13.89 4.14
C MET A 182 11.23 14.19 3.32
N PRO A 183 11.36 15.30 2.57
CA PRO A 183 12.58 15.62 1.82
C PRO A 183 13.81 15.86 2.71
N PHE A 184 13.61 16.24 3.98
CA PHE A 184 14.70 16.49 4.93
C PHE A 184 15.16 15.23 5.65
N THR A 185 14.43 14.11 5.54
CA THR A 185 14.78 12.87 6.26
C THR A 185 16.16 12.33 5.89
N GLY A 186 16.60 12.44 4.63
CA GLY A 186 17.96 12.07 4.23
C GLY A 186 19.05 12.92 4.88
N THR A 187 18.80 14.22 5.03
CA THR A 187 19.71 15.17 5.70
C THR A 187 19.74 14.95 7.21
N ILE A 188 18.58 14.67 7.81
CA ILE A 188 18.46 14.37 9.24
C ILE A 188 19.15 13.04 9.55
N PHE A 189 18.90 12.00 8.74
CA PHE A 189 19.52 10.69 8.90
C PHE A 189 21.05 10.73 8.78
N SER A 190 21.57 11.45 7.78
CA SER A 190 23.02 11.63 7.61
C SER A 190 23.65 12.49 8.72
N ARG A 191 22.92 13.44 9.30
CA ARG A 191 23.36 14.20 10.49
C ARG A 191 23.33 13.35 11.77
N LEU A 192 22.30 12.52 11.95
CA LEU A 192 22.18 11.59 13.08
C LEU A 192 23.30 10.53 13.05
N LEU A 193 23.64 9.99 11.88
CA LEU A 193 24.77 9.07 11.72
C LEU A 193 26.14 9.74 11.98
N LYS A 194 26.24 11.07 11.84
CA LYS A 194 27.45 11.84 12.17
C LYS A 194 27.55 12.25 13.64
N ILE A 195 26.50 12.07 14.45
CA ILE A 195 26.60 12.24 15.89
C ILE A 195 27.50 11.12 16.42
N SER A 196 28.55 11.49 17.14
CA SER A 196 29.71 10.71 17.58
C SER A 196 29.45 9.37 18.30
N ALA A 197 28.19 8.97 18.49
CA ALA A 197 27.79 7.71 19.11
C ALA A 197 27.92 6.49 18.17
N PHE A 198 27.93 6.66 16.83
CA PHE A 198 27.94 5.53 15.88
C PHE A 198 29.30 5.25 15.22
N GLN A 199 30.32 6.08 15.47
CA GLN A 199 31.69 5.86 14.97
C GLN A 199 32.56 4.99 15.90
N ARG A 200 32.00 4.55 17.04
CA ARG A 200 32.69 3.69 18.02
C ARG A 200 32.34 2.21 17.92
N PHE A 201 31.58 1.81 16.88
CA PHE A 201 31.27 0.43 16.53
C PHE A 201 31.78 0.11 15.13
#